data_AF-A0A259F3A9-F1
#
_entry.id   AF-A0A259F3A9-F1
#
_cell.length_a   1.000
_cell.length_b   1.000
_cell.length_c   1.000
_cell.angle_alpha   90.00
_cell.angle_beta   90.00
_cell.angle_gamma   90.00
#
_symmetry.space_group_name_H-M   'P 1'
#
loop_
_entity.id
_entity.type
_entity.pdbx_description
1 polymer ?
#
loop_
_entity_poly.entity_id
_entity_poly.type
_entity_poly.pdbx_seq_one_letter_code
_entity_poly.pdbx_strand_id
1 'polypeptide(L)'
;MASQSLGIILWVVLMLLAIPYVRRARHPRAQPLAAYMVFVILFSVGAIVMYTLLLMLLGWIDGFDYLHHPLGAAAFLALVFTPAFLLGRWQLKKPPRQMPSA
;
A
#
# COMPACT_ATOMS: atom_id res chain seq x y z
N MET A 1 14.43 -15.67 -11.76
CA MET A 1 13.08 -15.48 -12.34
C MET A 1 11.96 -15.67 -11.30
N ALA A 2 12.00 -16.69 -10.44
CA ALA A 2 10.94 -16.94 -9.44
C ALA A 2 10.69 -15.78 -8.43
N SER A 3 11.72 -15.00 -8.08
CA SER A 3 11.60 -13.88 -7.14
C SER A 3 10.79 -12.69 -7.67
N GLN A 4 10.90 -12.38 -8.97
CA GLN A 4 10.09 -11.33 -9.60
C GLN A 4 8.61 -11.72 -9.68
N SER A 5 8.34 -13.00 -9.99
CA SER A 5 6.99 -13.55 -10.05
C SER A 5 6.28 -13.43 -8.70
N LEU A 6 6.99 -13.74 -7.60
CA LEU A 6 6.45 -13.64 -6.25
C LEU A 6 6.08 -12.20 -5.86
N GLY A 7 6.91 -11.21 -6.22
CA GLY A 7 6.60 -9.81 -5.95
C GLY A 7 5.33 -9.34 -6.67
N ILE A 8 5.16 -9.74 -7.93
CA ILE A 8 3.97 -9.44 -8.72
C ILE A 8 2.75 -10.14 -8.13
N ILE A 9 2.87 -11.43 -7.79
CA ILE A 9 1.77 -12.20 -7.18
C ILE A 9 1.35 -11.57 -5.85
N LEU A 10 2.30 -11.21 -4.99
CA LEU A 10 2.01 -10.57 -3.70
C LEU A 10 1.31 -9.22 -3.90
N TRP A 11 1.76 -8.44 -4.89
CA TRP A 11 1.13 -7.17 -5.25
C TRP A 11 -0.30 -7.35 -5.77
N VAL A 12 -0.54 -8.32 -6.66
CA VAL A 12 -1.87 -8.65 -7.18
C VAL A 12 -2.79 -9.16 -6.06
N VAL A 13 -2.29 -10.01 -5.17
CA VAL A 13 -3.05 -10.50 -4.02
C VAL A 13 -3.43 -9.36 -3.08
N LEU A 14 -2.51 -8.43 -2.80
CA LEU A 14 -2.79 -7.22 -2.01
C LEU A 14 -3.82 -6.31 -2.70
N MET A 15 -3.73 -6.12 -4.02
CA MET A 15 -4.73 -5.41 -4.82
C MET A 15 -6.12 -6.07 -4.71
N LEU A 16 -6.19 -7.39 -4.85
CA LEU A 16 -7.44 -8.14 -4.76
C LEU A 16 -8.04 -8.07 -3.35
N LEU A 17 -7.21 -8.16 -2.31
CA LEU A 17 -7.63 -8.00 -0.90
C LEU A 17 -8.10 -6.57 -0.58
N ALA A 18 -7.58 -5.57 -1.28
CA ALA A 18 -8.04 -4.19 -1.13
C ALA A 18 -9.50 -4.00 -1.62
N ILE A 19 -9.99 -4.80 -2.57
CA ILE A 19 -11.36 -4.68 -3.12
C ILE A 19 -12.45 -4.89 -2.06
N PRO A 20 -12.53 -6.03 -1.33
CA PRO A 20 -13.53 -6.22 -0.29
C PRO A 20 -13.31 -5.26 0.88
N TYR A 21 -12.06 -4.89 1.18
CA TYR A 21 -11.73 -3.97 2.26
C TYR A 21 -12.25 -2.55 1.98
N VAL A 22 -12.00 -2.02 0.78
CA VAL A 22 -12.50 -0.71 0.33
C VAL A 22 -14.02 -0.73 0.27
N ARG A 23 -14.65 -1.82 -0.20
CA ARG A 23 -16.11 -1.96 -0.19
C ARG A 23 -16.70 -1.92 1.22
N ARG A 24 -16.03 -2.51 2.22
CA ARG A 24 -16.52 -2.59 3.60
C ARG A 24 -16.20 -1.35 4.45
N ALA A 25 -15.09 -0.67 4.18
CA ALA A 25 -14.66 0.53 4.91
C ALA A 25 -15.25 1.84 4.36
N ARG A 26 -16.07 1.75 3.31
CA ARG A 26 -16.54 2.90 2.55
C ARG A 26 -17.72 3.61 3.16
N HIS A 27 -17.76 4.92 2.98
CA HIS A 27 -18.97 5.70 3.17
C HIS A 27 -20.00 5.39 2.06
N PRO A 28 -21.29 5.15 2.40
CA PRO A 28 -22.34 4.79 1.43
C PRO A 28 -22.60 5.82 0.31
N ARG A 29 -22.10 7.06 0.44
CA ARG A 29 -22.30 8.15 -0.54
C ARG A 29 -21.24 8.27 -1.63
N ALA A 30 -20.10 7.60 -1.50
CA ALA A 30 -19.04 7.72 -2.51
C ALA A 30 -19.29 6.71 -3.66
N GLN A 31 -18.70 6.86 -4.87
CA GLN A 31 -18.77 5.84 -5.97
C GLN A 31 -17.67 4.74 -5.93
N PRO A 32 -17.98 3.43 -5.80
CA PRO A 32 -17.04 2.38 -5.37
C PRO A 32 -15.74 2.31 -6.16
N LEU A 33 -15.83 2.53 -7.46
CA LEU A 33 -14.69 2.56 -8.36
C LEU A 33 -13.71 3.71 -8.06
N ALA A 34 -14.22 4.93 -7.82
CA ALA A 34 -13.40 6.10 -7.58
C ALA A 34 -12.59 5.99 -6.27
N ALA A 35 -13.19 5.46 -5.20
CA ALA A 35 -12.44 5.26 -3.95
C ALA A 35 -11.42 4.13 -4.07
N TYR A 36 -11.72 3.09 -4.86
CA TYR A 36 -10.75 2.04 -5.15
C TYR A 36 -9.55 2.60 -5.92
N MET A 37 -9.77 3.37 -6.99
CA MET A 37 -8.70 4.02 -7.74
C MET A 37 -7.85 4.94 -6.86
N VAL A 38 -8.48 5.78 -6.03
CA VAL A 38 -7.76 6.66 -5.09
C VAL A 38 -6.93 5.83 -4.11
N PHE A 39 -7.50 4.78 -3.53
CA PHE A 39 -6.76 3.88 -2.63
C PHE A 39 -5.57 3.23 -3.34
N VAL A 40 -5.76 2.70 -4.55
CA VAL A 40 -4.71 2.04 -5.35
C VAL A 40 -3.56 3.01 -5.61
N ILE A 41 -3.86 4.24 -6.03
CA ILE A 41 -2.85 5.25 -6.33
C ILE A 41 -2.07 5.61 -5.07
N LEU A 42 -2.76 5.93 -3.97
CA LEU A 42 -2.11 6.29 -2.71
C LEU A 42 -1.29 5.17 -2.12
N PHE A 43 -1.83 3.95 -2.15
CA PHE A 43 -1.13 2.77 -1.69
C PHE A 43 0.13 2.53 -2.52
N SER A 44 0.03 2.63 -3.86
CA SER A 44 1.18 2.44 -4.74
C SER A 44 2.24 3.52 -4.53
N VAL A 45 1.85 4.79 -4.51
CA VAL A 45 2.78 5.91 -4.26
C VAL A 45 3.39 5.81 -2.87
N GLY A 46 2.59 5.53 -1.84
CA GLY A 46 3.06 5.36 -0.47
C GLY A 46 4.02 4.19 -0.32
N ALA A 47 3.73 3.07 -0.98
CA ALA A 47 4.62 1.90 -0.99
C ALA A 47 5.93 2.20 -1.71
N ILE A 48 5.91 2.88 -2.87
CA ILE A 48 7.14 3.29 -3.57
C ILE A 48 7.98 4.20 -2.67
N VAL A 49 7.38 5.23 -2.08
CA VAL A 49 8.09 6.18 -1.21
C VAL A 49 8.71 5.46 -0.01
N MET A 50 7.94 4.60 0.68
CA MET A 50 8.46 3.86 1.83
C MET A 50 9.52 2.84 1.44
N TYR A 51 9.33 2.13 0.33
CA TYR A 51 10.31 1.18 -0.19
C TYR A 51 11.65 1.87 -0.47
N THR A 52 11.62 3.01 -1.16
CA THR A 52 12.83 3.79 -1.46
C THR A 52 13.49 4.33 -0.19
N LEU A 53 12.72 4.88 0.74
CA LEU A 53 13.24 5.39 2.02
C LEU A 53 13.90 4.28 2.84
N LEU A 54 13.26 3.12 2.94
CA LEU A 54 13.78 1.98 3.69
C LEU A 54 15.01 1.38 3.01
N LEU A 55 15.05 1.29 1.68
CA LEU A 55 16.26 0.88 0.95
C LEU A 55 17.42 1.86 1.19
N MET A 56 17.15 3.17 1.14
CA MET A 56 18.16 4.18 1.44
C MET A 56 18.68 4.03 2.87
N LEU A 57 17.78 3.88 3.85
CA LEU A 57 18.15 3.68 5.25
C LEU A 57 19.00 2.42 5.43
N LEU A 58 18.63 1.33 4.77
CA LEU A 58 19.32 0.06 4.88
C LEU A 58 20.72 0.11 4.25
N GLY A 59 20.85 0.79 3.11
CA GLY A 59 22.16 1.04 2.50
C GLY A 59 23.04 1.99 3.32
N TRP A 60 22.43 2.86 4.12
CA TRP A 60 23.18 3.75 5.02
C TRP A 60 23.78 3.03 6.23
N ILE A 61 23.21 1.88 6.62
CA ILE A 61 23.67 1.06 7.75
C ILE A 61 24.32 -0.26 7.31
N ASP A 62 24.63 -0.42 6.02
CA ASP A 62 25.11 -1.67 5.39
C ASP A 62 24.25 -2.90 5.73
N GLY A 63 22.95 -2.69 5.96
CA GLY A 63 22.01 -3.72 6.44
C GLY A 63 21.43 -4.62 5.35
N PHE A 64 22.00 -4.65 4.13
CA PHE A 64 21.42 -5.44 3.04
C PHE A 64 21.39 -6.95 3.34
N ASP A 65 22.26 -7.42 4.23
CA ASP A 65 22.25 -8.80 4.73
C ASP A 65 20.91 -9.21 5.37
N TYR A 66 20.18 -8.25 5.95
CA TYR A 66 18.86 -8.52 6.52
C TYR A 66 17.80 -8.88 5.45
N LEU A 67 17.96 -8.45 4.18
CA LEU A 67 17.05 -8.84 3.10
C LEU A 67 17.31 -10.27 2.60
N HIS A 68 18.50 -10.81 2.83
CA HIS A 68 18.81 -12.19 2.47
C HIS A 68 18.12 -13.19 3.41
N HIS A 69 17.76 -12.77 4.63
CA HIS A 69 16.94 -13.57 5.52
C HIS A 69 15.43 -13.41 5.22
N PRO A 70 14.66 -14.51 5.12
CA PRO A 70 13.24 -14.45 4.79
C PRO A 70 12.41 -13.66 5.81
N LEU A 71 12.80 -13.71 7.10
CA LEU A 71 12.16 -12.91 8.15
C LEU A 71 12.46 -11.42 8.03
N GLY A 72 13.70 -11.04 7.69
CA GLY A 72 14.07 -9.64 7.49
C GLY A 72 13.40 -9.05 6.25
N ALA A 73 13.33 -9.82 5.15
CA ALA A 73 12.56 -9.45 3.97
C ALA A 73 11.05 -9.29 4.27
N ALA A 74 10.47 -10.19 5.07
CA ALA A 74 9.07 -10.08 5.49
C ALA A 74 8.82 -8.85 6.37
N ALA A 75 9.70 -8.57 7.32
CA ALA A 75 9.62 -7.38 8.18
C ALA A 75 9.76 -6.09 7.35
N PHE A 76 10.69 -6.06 6.38
CA PHE A 76 10.88 -4.96 5.46
C PHE A 76 9.61 -4.70 4.64
N LEU A 77 9.03 -5.73 4.02
CA LEU A 77 7.78 -5.62 3.26
C LEU A 77 6.61 -5.17 4.15
N ALA A 78 6.53 -5.67 5.38
CA ALA A 78 5.52 -5.22 6.34
C ALA A 78 5.67 -3.73 6.65
N LEU A 79 6.90 -3.23 6.84
CA LEU A 79 7.18 -1.82 7.07
C LEU A 79 6.87 -0.93 5.86
N VAL A 80 6.99 -1.46 4.64
CA VAL A 80 6.62 -0.75 3.41
C VAL A 80 5.09 -0.67 3.27
N PHE A 81 4.42 -1.81 3.36
CA PHE A 81 3.00 -1.90 3.03
C PHE A 81 2.08 -1.41 4.14
N THR A 82 2.45 -1.57 5.41
CA THR A 82 1.61 -1.16 6.56
C THR A 82 1.30 0.35 6.59
N PRO A 83 2.29 1.27 6.50
CA PRO A 83 2.02 2.70 6.46
C PRO A 83 1.27 3.12 5.19
N ALA A 84 1.61 2.53 4.03
CA ALA A 84 0.88 2.77 2.79
C ALA A 84 -0.60 2.35 2.89
N PHE A 85 -0.87 1.21 3.52
CA PHE A 85 -2.21 0.71 3.78
C PHE A 85 -2.97 1.59 4.78
N LEU A 86 -2.31 2.04 5.85
CA LEU A 86 -2.87 2.96 6.84
C LEU A 86 -3.26 4.30 6.21
N LEU A 87 -2.42 4.85 5.32
CA LEU A 87 -2.72 6.08 4.56
C LEU A 87 -3.96 5.91 3.70
N GLY A 88 -4.03 4.81 2.92
CA GLY A 88 -5.21 4.49 2.11
C GLY A 88 -6.47 4.33 2.97
N ARG A 89 -6.38 3.62 4.10
CA ARG A 89 -7.48 3.46 5.06
C ARG A 89 -7.94 4.79 5.65
N TRP A 90 -7.00 5.66 6.03
CA TRP A 90 -7.33 6.97 6.59
C TRP A 90 -8.07 7.83 5.58
N GLN A 91 -7.67 7.78 4.31
CA GLN A 91 -8.33 8.53 3.24
C GLN A 91 -9.72 7.98 2.90
N LEU A 92 -9.94 6.67 3.00
CA LEU A 92 -11.27 6.06 2.83
C LEU A 92 -12.25 6.44 3.95
N LYS A 93 -11.75 6.71 5.16
CA LYS A 93 -12.56 7.20 6.29
C LYS A 93 -12.96 8.67 6.17
N LYS A 94 -12.26 9.47 5.36
CA LYS A 94 -12.61 10.88 5.19
C LYS A 94 -13.94 11.00 4.44
N PRO A 95 -14.89 11.82 4.93
CA PRO A 95 -16.14 12.07 4.21
C PRO A 95 -15.80 12.71 2.86
N PRO A 96 -16.45 12.27 1.75
CA PRO A 96 -16.25 12.88 0.45
C PRO A 96 -16.58 14.38 0.56
N ARG A 97 -15.64 15.24 0.14
CA ARG A 97 -15.85 16.70 0.10
C ARG A 97 -17.12 16.96 -0.71
N GLN A 98 -18.13 17.55 -0.07
CA GLN A 98 -19.33 18.04 -0.75
C GLN A 98 -18.86 19.12 -1.72
N MET A 99 -18.97 18.85 -3.02
CA MET A 99 -18.84 19.90 -4.01
C MET A 99 -20.00 20.87 -3.77
N PRO A 100 -19.75 22.19 -3.68
CA PRO A 100 -20.82 23.17 -3.68
C PRO A 100 -21.68 22.92 -4.92
N SER A 101 -22.96 22.60 -4.71
CA SER A 101 -23.94 22.57 -5.79
C SER A 101 -24.02 23.99 -6.35
N ALA A 102 -23.47 24.17 -7.55
CA ALA A 102 -23.65 25.35 -8.36
C ALA A 102 -25.11 25.44 -8.84
#